data_AF-A0A0B7BYV9-F1
#
_entry.id   AF-A0A0B7BYV9-F1
#
_cell.length_a   1.000
_cell.length_b   1.000
_cell.length_c   1.000
_cell.angle_alpha   90.00
_cell.angle_beta   90.00
_cell.angle_gamma   90.00
#
_symmetry.space_group_name_H-M   'P 1'
#
loop_
_entity.id
_entity.type
_entity.pdbx_description
1 polymer ?
#
loop_
_entity_poly.entity_id
_entity_poly.type
_entity_poly.pdbx_seq_one_letter_code
_entity_poly.pdbx_strand_id
1 'polypeptide(L)'
;LIMSGWNDYIENLMASHDGIKRAAIIGLADSSLWARSENNALFNTNDNELKKFVALFNNLNNVPSTGADLEGIHYIVPRAG
;
A
#
# COMPACT_ATOMS: atom_id res chain seq x y z
N LEU A 1 -6.61 -16.80 -1.91
CA LEU A 1 -5.54 -17.58 -1.26
C LEU A 1 -4.50 -16.59 -0.79
N ILE A 2 -4.40 -16.35 0.52
CA ILE A 2 -3.28 -15.58 1.07
C ILE A 2 -2.07 -16.52 1.00
N MET A 3 -1.06 -16.18 0.20
CA MET A 3 0.15 -17.01 0.11
C MET A 3 0.93 -16.82 1.41
N SER A 4 1.14 -17.90 2.17
CA SER A 4 1.75 -17.86 3.50
C SER A 4 3.07 -17.08 3.54
N GLY A 5 3.92 -17.23 2.52
CA GLY A 5 5.19 -16.51 2.45
C GLY A 5 5.08 -14.98 2.37
N TRP A 6 3.99 -14.44 1.84
CA TRP A 6 3.78 -12.98 1.80
C TRP A 6 3.32 -12.42 3.13
N ASN A 7 2.57 -13.19 3.92
CA ASN A 7 2.21 -12.79 5.28
C ASN A 7 3.42 -12.77 6.20
N ASP A 8 4.25 -13.82 6.16
CA ASP A 8 5.51 -13.85 6.93
C ASP A 8 6.41 -12.67 6.57
N TYR A 9 6.42 -12.24 5.30
CA TYR A 9 7.16 -11.06 4.87
C TYR A 9 6.62 -9.77 5.50
N ILE A 10 5.29 -9.57 5.53
CA ILE A 10 4.67 -8.42 6.20
C ILE A 10 4.99 -8.41 7.70
N GLU A 11 4.90 -9.57 8.37
CA GLU A 11 5.20 -9.69 9.79
C GLU A 11 6.67 -9.35 10.09
N ASN A 12 7.61 -9.91 9.34
CA ASN A 12 9.03 -9.61 9.47
C ASN A 12 9.34 -8.13 9.17
N LEU A 13 8.70 -7.56 8.14
CA LEU A 13 8.85 -6.13 7.82
C LEU A 13 8.38 -5.25 8.98
N MET A 14 7.19 -5.52 9.51
CA MET A 14 6.66 -4.76 10.65
C MET A 14 7.50 -4.95 11.92
N ALA A 15 8.01 -6.15 12.16
CA ALA A 15 8.88 -6.44 13.29
C ALA A 15 10.27 -5.78 13.17
N SER A 16 10.71 -5.44 11.95
CA SER A 16 12.01 -4.82 11.73
C SER A 16 12.13 -3.41 12.29
N HIS A 17 11.01 -2.67 12.43
CA HIS A 17 11.02 -1.31 12.94
C HIS A 17 9.63 -0.86 13.45
N ASP A 18 9.59 -0.33 14.68
CA ASP A 18 8.37 0.20 15.32
C ASP A 18 7.70 1.38 14.58
N GLY A 19 8.36 1.95 13.57
CA GLY A 19 7.82 3.04 12.75
C GLY A 19 6.80 2.56 11.72
N ILE A 20 6.84 1.27 11.36
CA ILE A 20 5.94 0.69 10.37
C ILE A 20 4.65 0.28 11.06
N LYS A 21 3.62 1.12 10.93
CA LYS A 21 2.34 0.90 11.61
C LYS A 21 1.41 -0.06 10.86
N ARG A 22 1.51 -0.10 9.53
CA ARG A 22 0.69 -0.92 8.62
C ARG A 22 1.50 -1.21 7.36
N ALA A 23 1.23 -2.33 6.71
CA ALA A 23 1.90 -2.70 5.46
C ALA A 23 0.99 -3.58 4.59
N ALA A 24 1.21 -3.52 3.27
CA ALA A 24 0.49 -4.33 2.30
C ALA A 24 1.35 -4.63 1.07
N ILE A 25 1.06 -5.75 0.42
CA ILE A 25 1.63 -6.17 -0.85
C ILE A 25 0.51 -6.20 -1.87
N ILE A 26 0.66 -5.40 -2.93
CA ILE A 26 -0.35 -5.20 -3.97
C ILE A 26 0.26 -5.61 -5.31
N GLY A 27 -0.47 -6.41 -6.08
CA GLY A 27 -0.10 -6.78 -7.44
C GLY A 27 -0.17 -5.58 -8.38
N LEU A 28 0.95 -5.24 -9.03
CA LEU A 28 1.02 -4.10 -9.95
C LEU A 28 0.16 -4.31 -11.21
N ALA A 29 0.00 -5.56 -11.66
CA ALA A 29 -0.72 -5.86 -12.90
C ALA A 29 -2.24 -5.90 -12.74
N ASP A 30 -2.73 -6.29 -11.57
CA ASP A 30 -4.14 -6.61 -11.33
C ASP A 30 -4.75 -5.84 -10.15
N SER A 31 -3.96 -5.03 -9.45
CA SER A 31 -4.36 -4.33 -8.22
C SER A 31 -4.86 -5.24 -7.10
N SER A 32 -4.55 -6.54 -7.17
CA SER A 32 -4.97 -7.51 -6.16
C SER A 32 -4.16 -7.34 -4.89
N LEU A 33 -4.82 -7.43 -3.74
CA LEU A 33 -4.16 -7.48 -2.44
C LEU A 33 -3.62 -8.90 -2.18
N TRP A 34 -2.30 -9.06 -2.14
CA TRP A 34 -1.66 -10.36 -1.94
C TRP A 34 -1.40 -10.68 -0.46
N ALA A 35 -1.03 -9.67 0.32
CA ALA A 35 -0.88 -9.75 1.76
C ALA A 35 -1.06 -8.37 2.38
N ARG A 36 -1.43 -8.32 3.67
CA ARG A 36 -1.54 -7.10 4.45
C ARG A 36 -1.35 -7.35 5.93
N SER A 37 -1.05 -6.31 6.67
CA SER A 37 -1.09 -6.32 8.12
C SER A 37 -2.53 -6.52 8.62
N GLU A 38 -2.70 -7.25 9.72
CA GLU A 38 -3.98 -7.65 10.29
C GLU A 38 -4.19 -7.14 11.73
N ASN A 39 -5.33 -7.46 12.34
CA ASN A 39 -5.68 -7.12 13.73
C ASN A 39 -5.61 -5.61 14.02
N ASN A 40 -4.92 -5.22 15.09
CA ASN A 40 -4.77 -3.82 15.50
C ASN A 40 -3.97 -2.96 14.51
N ALA A 41 -3.31 -3.59 13.53
CA ALA A 41 -2.56 -2.94 12.47
C ALA A 41 -3.21 -3.17 11.09
N LEU A 42 -4.50 -3.48 11.05
CA LEU A 42 -5.20 -3.79 9.80
C LEU A 42 -5.00 -2.69 8.75
N PHE A 43 -4.39 -3.05 7.61
CA PHE A 43 -4.39 -2.19 6.44
C PHE A 43 -5.73 -2.31 5.73
N ASN A 44 -6.60 -1.31 5.89
CA ASN A 44 -7.99 -1.39 5.47
C ASN A 44 -8.27 -0.48 4.27
N THR A 45 -8.14 -1.04 3.07
CA THR A 45 -8.42 -0.36 1.79
C THR A 45 -9.55 -1.06 1.04
N ASN A 46 -10.12 -0.37 0.05
CA ASN A 46 -11.06 -0.96 -0.91
C ASN A 46 -10.41 -1.14 -2.30
N ASP A 47 -11.04 -1.96 -3.14
CA ASP A 47 -10.54 -2.29 -4.48
C ASP A 47 -10.42 -1.07 -5.40
N ASN A 48 -11.28 -0.07 -5.23
CA ASN A 48 -11.26 1.14 -6.06
C ASN A 48 -10.05 2.02 -5.72
N GLU A 49 -9.72 2.15 -4.44
CA GLU A 49 -8.49 2.80 -3.99
C GLU A 49 -7.26 2.06 -4.49
N LEU A 50 -7.22 0.73 -4.39
CA LEU A 50 -6.08 -0.07 -4.90
C LEU A 50 -5.85 0.13 -6.40
N LYS A 51 -6.92 0.13 -7.21
CA LYS A 51 -6.85 0.40 -8.65
C LYS A 51 -6.28 1.78 -8.94
N LYS A 52 -6.78 2.81 -8.24
CA LYS A 52 -6.28 4.19 -8.39
C LYS A 52 -4.81 4.30 -7.97
N PHE A 53 -4.45 3.68 -6.84
CA PHE A 53 -3.09 3.67 -6.32
C PHE A 53 -2.12 3.02 -7.30
N VAL A 54 -2.46 1.84 -7.82
CA VAL A 54 -1.65 1.15 -8.85
C VAL A 54 -1.52 2.00 -10.13
N ALA A 55 -2.59 2.69 -10.54
CA ALA A 55 -2.55 3.55 -11.73
C ALA A 55 -1.56 4.73 -11.62
N LEU A 56 -1.20 5.17 -10.40
CA LEU A 56 -0.19 6.20 -10.17
C LEU A 56 1.19 5.81 -10.73
N PHE A 57 1.50 4.50 -10.76
CA PHE A 57 2.77 3.98 -11.28
C PHE A 57 2.89 4.12 -12.81
N ASN A 58 1.79 4.37 -13.53
CA ASN A 58 1.83 4.63 -14.97
C ASN A 58 2.39 6.03 -15.30
N ASN A 59 2.35 6.98 -14.35
CA ASN A 59 2.89 8.32 -14.53
C ASN A 59 3.34 8.93 -13.19
N LEU A 60 4.48 8.44 -12.69
CA LEU A 60 5.07 8.87 -11.42
C LEU A 60 5.34 10.39 -11.37
N ASN A 61 5.64 11.03 -12.50
CA ASN A 61 5.90 12.47 -12.57
C ASN A 61 4.68 13.32 -12.21
N ASN A 62 3.47 12.77 -12.39
CA ASN A 62 2.24 13.48 -12.07
C ASN A 62 1.78 13.26 -10.62
N VAL A 63 2.30 12.26 -9.92
CA VAL A 63 1.87 11.92 -8.55
C VAL A 63 2.00 13.10 -7.57
N PRO A 64 3.03 13.97 -7.61
CA PRO A 64 3.09 15.14 -6.73
C PRO A 64 1.97 16.16 -6.95
N SER A 65 1.28 16.15 -8.09
CA SER A 65 0.14 17.04 -8.36
C SER A 65 -1.19 16.46 -7.89
N THR A 66 -1.31 15.13 -7.82
CA THR A 66 -2.55 14.43 -7.48
C THR A 66 -2.56 13.81 -6.08
N GLY A 67 -1.39 13.56 -5.49
CA GLY A 67 -1.28 12.76 -4.27
C GLY A 67 -1.60 11.28 -4.49
N ALA A 68 -1.85 10.58 -3.38
CA ALA A 68 -2.26 9.18 -3.36
C ALA A 68 -3.33 8.94 -2.29
N ASP A 69 -4.38 8.20 -2.61
CA ASP A 69 -5.42 7.81 -1.65
C ASP A 69 -5.19 6.37 -1.18
N LEU A 70 -5.09 6.16 0.14
CA LEU A 70 -5.01 4.83 0.75
C LEU A 70 -5.73 4.83 2.11
N GLU A 71 -6.56 3.81 2.36
CA GLU A 71 -7.31 3.63 3.61
C GLU A 71 -8.23 4.81 3.93
N GLY A 72 -8.79 5.43 2.89
CA GLY A 72 -9.59 6.66 3.02
C GLY A 72 -8.79 7.91 3.41
N ILE A 73 -7.46 7.86 3.40
CA ILE A 73 -6.56 8.97 3.68
C ILE A 73 -5.93 9.46 2.38
N HIS A 74 -5.99 10.77 2.16
CA HIS A 74 -5.31 11.43 1.05
C HIS A 74 -3.89 11.87 1.45
N TYR A 75 -2.88 11.27 0.83
CA TYR A 75 -1.47 11.55 1.07
C TYR A 75 -0.94 12.54 0.03
N ILE A 76 -0.39 13.66 0.52
CA ILE A 76 0.32 14.64 -0.30
C ILE A 76 1.73 14.11 -0.55
N VAL A 77 2.14 14.07 -1.81
CA VAL A 77 3.51 13.69 -2.19
C VAL A 77 4.34 14.95 -2.38
N PRO A 78 5.35 15.21 -1.53
CA PRO A 78 6.20 16.38 -1.69
C PRO A 78 6.95 16.32 -3.02
N ARG A 79 7.01 17.43 -3.76
CA ARG A 79 7.99 17.56 -4.84
C ARG A 79 9.37 17.63 -4.22
N ALA A 80 10.23 16.66 -4.53
CA ALA A 80 11.67 16.89 -4.44
C ALA A 80 11.99 18.00 -5.45
N GLY A 81 12.35 19.18 -4.93
CA GLY A 81 12.82 20.31 -5.73
C GLY A 81 14.19 20.06 -6.33
#